data_AF-A0A5K1G7D9-F1
#
_entry.id   AF-A0A5K1G7D9-F1
#
_cell.length_a   1.000
_cell.length_b   1.000
_cell.length_c   1.000
_cell.angle_alpha   90.00
_cell.angle_beta   90.00
_cell.angle_gamma   90.00
#
_symmetry.space_group_name_H-M   'P 1'
#
loop_
_entity.id
_entity.type
_entity.pdbx_description
1 polymer ?
#
loop_
_entity_poly.entity_id
_entity_poly.type
_entity_poly.pdbx_seq_one_letter_code
_entity_poly.pdbx_strand_id
1 'polypeptide(L)' 'DDSLSGNTSSVDISTKKNLANLVKAGEALLETPVSRVNLGTGEFKPTENEGTNKGALI' A
#
# COMPACT_ATOMS: atom_id res chain seq x y z
N ASP A 1 -3.35 5.85 -2.41
CA ASP A 1 -4.76 5.43 -2.45
C ASP A 1 -4.90 4.35 -1.41
N ASP A 2 -5.68 4.61 -0.36
CA ASP A 2 -5.83 3.68 0.76
C ASP A 2 -6.91 2.66 0.36
N SER A 3 -6.49 1.61 -0.35
CA SER A 3 -7.42 0.67 -1.00
C SER A 3 -7.93 -0.43 -0.09
N LEU A 4 -7.50 -0.46 1.18
CA LEU A 4 -7.95 -1.44 2.16
C LEU A 4 -9.30 -1.00 2.74
N SER A 5 -10.34 -1.79 2.50
CA SER A 5 -11.70 -1.47 2.93
C SER A 5 -12.50 -2.73 3.25
N GLY A 6 -13.52 -2.59 4.10
CA GLY A 6 -14.35 -3.71 4.52
C GLY A 6 -13.54 -4.79 5.24
N ASN A 7 -13.57 -6.02 4.74
CA ASN A 7 -12.87 -7.14 5.38
C ASN A 7 -11.34 -7.03 5.25
N THR A 8 -10.81 -6.38 4.22
CA THR A 8 -9.35 -6.27 4.03
C THR A 8 -8.72 -5.22 4.94
N SER A 9 -9.51 -4.35 5.57
CA SER A 9 -9.03 -3.44 6.61
C SER A 9 -9.07 -4.04 8.02
N SER A 10 -9.64 -5.23 8.19
CA SER A 10 -9.72 -5.93 9.49
C SER A 10 -8.54 -6.90 9.64
N VAL A 11 -7.95 -6.90 10.85
CA VAL A 11 -6.79 -7.73 11.21
C VAL A 11 -7.17 -9.12 11.72
N ASP A 12 -8.43 -9.33 12.08
CA ASP A 12 -8.97 -10.56 12.68
C ASP A 12 -9.68 -11.48 11.66
N ILE A 13 -10.04 -10.98 10.47
CA ILE A 13 -10.69 -11.78 9.42
C ILE A 13 -9.64 -12.50 8.56
N SER A 14 -9.26 -13.71 8.97
CA SER A 14 -8.22 -14.54 8.33
C SER A 14 -8.76 -15.57 7.31
N THR A 15 -9.91 -15.30 6.69
CA THR A 15 -10.46 -16.19 5.64
C THR A 15 -9.53 -16.25 4.42
N LYS A 16 -9.47 -17.39 3.72
CA LYS A 16 -8.64 -17.56 2.51
C LYS A 16 -8.88 -16.45 1.47
N LYS A 17 -10.14 -16.03 1.31
CA LYS A 17 -10.52 -14.95 0.40
C LYS A 17 -9.91 -13.61 0.83
N ASN A 18 -9.96 -13.29 2.12
CA ASN A 18 -9.41 -12.04 2.63
C ASN A 18 -7.89 -11.98 2.47
N LEU A 19 -7.20 -13.08 2.80
CA LEU A 19 -5.74 -13.18 2.64
C LEU A 19 -5.33 -13.04 1.17
N ALA A 20 -6.04 -13.68 0.24
CA ALA A 20 -5.76 -13.54 -1.19
C ALA A 20 -5.97 -12.11 -1.69
N ASN A 21 -6.98 -11.40 -1.17
CA ASN A 21 -7.21 -9.99 -1.51
C ASN A 21 -6.12 -9.08 -0.94
N LEU A 22 -5.64 -9.33 0.27
CA LEU A 22 -4.54 -8.61 0.89
C LEU A 22 -3.24 -8.75 0.10
N VAL A 23 -2.93 -9.96 -0.40
CA VAL A 23 -1.78 -10.19 -1.28
C VAL A 23 -1.88 -9.34 -2.55
N LYS A 24 -3.03 -9.37 -3.23
CA LYS A 24 -3.25 -8.56 -4.44
C LYS A 24 -3.12 -7.07 -4.18
N ALA A 25 -3.61 -6.59 -3.04
CA ALA A 25 -3.47 -5.19 -2.65
C ALA A 25 -1.99 -4.83 -2.43
N GLY A 26 -1.21 -5.70 -1.78
CA GLY A 26 0.24 -5.52 -1.63
C GLY A 26 0.99 -5.51 -2.95
N GLU A 27 0.67 -6.43 -3.86
CA GLU A 27 1.26 -6.48 -5.21
C GLU A 27 0.96 -5.20 -6.01
N ALA A 28 -0.28 -4.70 -5.94
CA ALA A 28 -0.64 -3.44 -6.57
C ALA A 28 0.11 -2.26 -5.95
N LEU A 29 0.26 -2.23 -4.63
CA LEU A 29 0.99 -1.18 -3.91
C LEU A 29 2.47 -1.14 -4.30
N LEU A 30 3.10 -2.29 -4.56
CA LEU A 30 4.50 -2.37 -4.99
C LEU A 30 4.74 -1.69 -6.34
N GLU A 31 3.75 -1.70 -7.24
CA GLU A 31 3.83 -1.06 -8.56
C GLU A 31 3.51 0.46 -8.50
N THR A 32 3.02 0.98 -7.36
CA THR A 32 2.78 2.42 -7.21
C THR A 32 4.08 3.22 -7.00
N PRO A 33 4.12 4.51 -7.41
CA PRO A 33 5.27 5.36 -7.19
C PRO A 33 5.61 5.53 -5.71
N VAL A 34 6.91 5.63 -5.41
CA VAL A 34 7.39 5.96 -4.07
C VAL A 34 6.72 7.24 -3.59
N SER A 35 6.23 7.22 -2.36
CA SER A 35 5.56 8.37 -1.73
C SER A 35 6.23 8.72 -0.42
N ARG A 36 6.35 10.02 -0.15
CA ARG A 36 6.89 10.56 1.10
C ARG A 36 5.76 11.11 1.95
N VAL A 37 5.91 10.94 3.26
CA VAL A 37 4.98 11.50 4.25
C VAL A 37 5.59 12.73 4.90
N ASN A 38 4.81 13.81 4.96
CA ASN A 38 5.15 14.96 5.79
C ASN A 38 4.70 14.66 7.22
N LEU A 39 5.64 14.48 8.16
CA LEU A 39 5.32 14.14 9.55
C LEU A 39 4.64 15.27 10.34
N GLY A 40 4.73 16.52 9.87
CA GLY A 40 4.07 17.66 10.49
C GLY A 40 2.60 17.83 10.07
N THR A 41 2.27 17.47 8.82
CA THR A 41 0.90 17.62 8.28
C THR A 41 0.16 16.30 8.08
N GLY A 42 0.89 15.17 8.09
CA GLY A 42 0.37 13.85 7.73
C GLY A 42 0.15 13.64 6.23
N GLU A 43 0.48 14.61 5.38
CA GLU A 43 0.24 14.49 3.94
C GLU A 43 1.19 13.49 3.28
N PHE A 44 0.61 12.59 2.48
CA PHE A 44 1.35 11.73 1.55
C PHE A 44 1.42 12.36 0.17
N LYS A 45 2.63 12.44 -0.40
CA LYS A 45 2.82 12.88 -1.79
C LYS A 45 3.72 11.89 -2.54
N PRO A 46 3.35 11.51 -3.77
CA PRO A 46 4.26 10.80 -4.67
C PRO A 46 5.53 11.62 -4.84
N THR A 47 6.68 10.94 -4.82
CA THR A 47 7.97 11.58 -5.09
C THR A 47 8.33 11.31 -6.53
N GLU A 48 8.43 12.39 -7.31
CA GLU A 48 8.79 12.29 -8.72
C GLU A 48 10.22 11.73 -8.86
N ASN A 49 10.43 10.88 -9.87
CA ASN A 49 11.72 10.28 -10.25
C ASN A 49 12.31 9.23 -9.28
N GLU A 50 11.62 8.86 -8.19
CA GLU A 50 12.10 7.81 -7.26
C GLU A 50 11.64 6.39 -7.64
N GLY A 51 10.95 6.22 -8.77
CA GLY A 51 10.49 4.92 -9.26
C GLY A 51 9.32 4.36 -8.44
N THR A 52 9.20 3.03 -8.37
CA THR A 52 8.11 2.32 -7.68
C THR A 52 8.54 1.84 -6.30
N ASN A 53 7.58 1.57 -5.41
CA ASN A 53 7.83 0.99 -4.10
C ASN A 53 8.66 -0.31 -4.18
N LYS A 54 8.41 -1.13 -5.20
CA LYS A 54 9.20 -2.35 -5.48
C LYS A 54 10.68 -2.05 -5.71
N GLY A 55 10.99 -1.01 -6.48
CA GLY A 55 12.37 -0.61 -6.77
C GLY A 55 13.12 -0.12 -5.54
N ALA A 56 12.42 0.42 -4.54
CA ALA A 56 13.01 0.95 -3.32
C ALA A 56 13.34 -0.14 -2.25
N LEU A 57 12.86 -1.37 -2.42
CA LEU A 57 13.10 -2.49 -1.48
C LEU A 57 14.33 -3.35 -1.82
N ILE A 58 15.08 -2.96 -2.86
CA ILE A 58 16.21 -3.72 -3.42
C ILE A 58 17.53 -3.21 -2.82
#